data_AF-A0A971CU38-F1
#
_entry.id   AF-A0A971CU38-F1
#
_cell.length_a   1.000
_cell.length_b   1.000
_cell.length_c   1.000
_cell.angle_alpha   90.00
_cell.angle_beta   90.00
_cell.angle_gamma   90.00
#
_symmetry.space_group_name_H-M   'P 1'
#
loop_
_entity.id
_entity.type
_entity.pdbx_description
1 polymer ?
#
loop_
_entity_poly.entity_id
_entity_poly.type
_entity_poly.pdbx_seq_one_letter_code
_entity_poly.pdbx_strand_id
1 'polypeptide(L)' 'MMRPRILLVNPPIYDFAAYDFWLRPYGLLGVAGQLRGKADFAFFDYLDR' A
#
# COMPACT_ATOMS: atom_id res chain seq x y z
N MET A 1 15.12 16.52 -12.08
CA MET A 1 13.85 15.97 -12.62
C MET A 1 12.92 15.71 -11.45
N MET A 2 11.66 16.12 -11.51
CA MET A 2 10.70 15.90 -10.42
C MET A 2 10.38 14.41 -10.32
N ARG A 3 10.49 13.83 -9.12
CA ARG A 3 10.08 12.45 -8.87
C ARG A 3 8.56 12.39 -8.72
N PRO A 4 7.87 11.45 -9.38
CA PRO A 4 6.46 11.19 -9.13
C PRO A 4 6.23 10.89 -7.65
N ARG A 5 5.12 11.40 -7.12
CA ARG A 5 4.65 11.10 -5.76
C ARG A 5 3.49 10.12 -5.85
N ILE A 6 3.62 8.98 -5.18
CA ILE A 6 2.63 7.89 -5.20
C ILE A 6 2.10 7.69 -3.79
N LEU A 7 0.77 7.74 -3.62
CA LEU A 7 0.10 7.34 -2.39
C LEU A 7 -0.37 5.90 -2.53
N LEU A 8 0.12 5.05 -1.63
CA LEU A 8 -0.29 3.67 -1.47
C LEU A 8 -1.39 3.65 -0.40
N VAL A 9 -2.58 3.15 -0.73
CA VAL A 9 -3.71 3.06 0.21
C VAL A 9 -4.08 1.59 0.38
N ASN A 10 -4.03 1.08 1.62
CA ASN A 10 -4.70 -0.17 2.00
C ASN A 10 -6.12 0.19 2.48
N PRO A 11 -7.17 -0.08 1.68
CA PRO A 11 -8.55 0.34 2.00
C PRO A 11 -9.13 -0.36 3.24
N PRO A 12 -10.21 0.17 3.83
CA PRO A 12 -10.90 -0.53 4.91
C PRO A 12 -11.60 -1.78 4.36
N ILE A 13 -11.66 -2.84 5.16
CA ILE A 13 -12.37 -4.07 4.81
C ILE A 13 -13.27 -4.51 5.96
N TYR A 14 -14.53 -4.80 5.63
CA TYR A 14 -15.55 -5.25 6.58
C TYR A 14 -15.79 -6.76 6.51
N ASP A 15 -15.38 -7.39 5.41
CA ASP A 15 -15.46 -8.84 5.25
C ASP A 15 -14.37 -9.50 6.11
N PHE A 16 -14.81 -10.26 7.11
CA PHE A 16 -13.94 -10.93 8.06
C PHE A 16 -13.00 -11.95 7.39
N ALA A 17 -13.48 -12.70 6.40
CA ALA A 17 -12.65 -13.67 5.70
C ALA A 17 -11.56 -13.00 4.86
N ALA A 18 -11.84 -11.80 4.35
CA ALA A 18 -10.86 -11.01 3.60
C ALA A 18 -9.92 -10.17 4.48
N TYR A 19 -10.26 -9.94 5.75
CA TYR A 19 -9.45 -9.16 6.71
C TYR A 19 -8.04 -9.72 6.85
N ASP A 20 -7.89 -11.05 7.02
CA ASP A 20 -6.60 -11.70 7.19
C ASP A 20 -5.69 -11.57 5.95
N PHE A 21 -6.28 -11.54 4.75
CA PHE A 21 -5.54 -11.32 3.50
C PHE A 21 -5.04 -9.88 3.35
N TRP A 22 -5.72 -8.93 3.98
CA TRP A 22 -5.45 -7.49 3.88
C TRP A 22 -4.56 -6.96 5.00
N LEU A 23 -4.35 -7.75 6.06
CA LEU A 23 -3.48 -7.43 7.19
C LEU A 23 -2.03 -7.12 6.80
N ARG A 24 -1.59 -7.61 5.64
CA ARG A 24 -0.29 -7.29 5.04
C ARG A 24 -0.49 -7.08 3.54
N PRO A 25 -0.54 -5.84 3.04
CA PRO A 25 -0.83 -5.55 1.65
C PRO A 25 0.37 -5.84 0.73
N TYR A 26 0.84 -7.10 0.70
CA TYR A 26 2.05 -7.55 0.01
C TYR A 26 2.02 -7.23 -1.49
N GLY A 27 0.87 -7.32 -2.15
CA GLY A 27 0.73 -6.92 -3.55
C GLY A 27 1.05 -5.44 -3.76
N LEU A 28 0.47 -4.57 -2.93
CA LEU A 28 0.69 -3.12 -2.96
C LEU A 28 2.15 -2.77 -2.66
N LEU A 29 2.74 -3.37 -1.63
CA LEU A 29 4.14 -3.18 -1.26
C LEU A 29 5.10 -3.75 -2.33
N GLY A 30 4.72 -4.83 -3.00
CA GLY A 30 5.47 -5.42 -4.11
C GLY A 30 5.57 -4.48 -5.31
N VAL A 31 4.45 -3.85 -5.70
CA VAL A 31 4.42 -2.83 -6.75
C VAL A 31 5.29 -1.63 -6.38
N ALA A 32 5.19 -1.14 -5.14
CA ALA A 32 6.06 -0.06 -4.65
C ALA A 32 7.55 -0.46 -4.68
N GLY A 33 7.86 -1.72 -4.36
CA GLY A 33 9.20 -2.29 -4.44
C GLY A 33 9.80 -2.23 -5.85
N GLN A 34 9.00 -2.55 -6.87
CA GLN A 34 9.42 -2.47 -8.28
C GLN A 34 9.69 -1.03 -8.75
N LEU A 35 9.09 -0.04 -8.08
CA LEU A 35 9.23 1.39 -8.37
C LEU A 35 10.23 2.10 -7.45
N ARG A 36 10.96 1.36 -6.60
CA ARG A 36 11.95 1.92 -5.67
C ARG A 36 12.99 2.77 -6.42
N GLY A 37 13.26 3.98 -5.90
CA GLY A 37 14.21 4.92 -6.49
C GLY A 37 13.69 5.69 -7.71
N LYS A 38 12.50 5.35 -8.22
CA LYS A 38 11.84 6.04 -9.35
C LYS A 38 10.72 6.97 -8.91
N ALA A 39 10.19 6.79 -7.70
CA ALA A 39 9.12 7.60 -7.12
C ALA A 39 9.32 7.79 -5.61
N ASP A 40 8.69 8.82 -5.07
CA ASP A 40 8.56 9.03 -3.63
C ASP A 40 7.20 8.50 -3.16
N PHE A 41 7.18 7.75 -2.07
CA PHE A 41 5.99 7.04 -1.60
C PHE A 41 5.46 7.60 -0.29
N ALA A 42 4.14 7.67 -0.18
CA ALA A 42 3.42 7.74 1.08
C ALA A 42 2.55 6.49 1.20
N PHE A 43 2.36 5.97 2.41
CA PHE A 43 1.53 4.81 2.68
C PHE A 43 0.48 5.17 3.73
N PHE A 44 -0.77 4.82 3.44
CA PHE A 44 -1.90 4.95 4.35
C PHE A 44 -2.60 3.60 4.44
N ASP A 45 -2.81 3.12 5.66
CA ASP A 45 -3.43 1.83 5.92
C ASP A 45 -4.61 2.01 6.85
N TYR A 46 -5.81 1.69 6.37
CA TYR A 46 -7.05 1.76 7.17
C TYR A 46 -7.11 0.68 8.26
N LEU A 47 -6.24 -0.34 8.19
CA LEU A 47 -6.15 -1.41 9.19
C LEU A 47 -5.06 -1.16 10.22
N ASP A 48 -4.20 -0.17 9.99
CA ASP A 48 -3.19 0.26 10.94
C ASP A 48 -3.85 1.12 12.03
N ARG A 49 -3.48 0.88 13.30
CA ARG A 49 -4.16 1.45 14.48
C ARG A 49 -3.64 2.84 14.85
#